data_AF-A0A505ILA2-F1
#
_entry.id   AF-A0A505ILA2-F1
#
_cell.length_a   1.000
_cell.length_b   1.000
_cell.length_c   1.000
_cell.angle_alpha   90.00
_cell.angle_beta   90.00
_cell.angle_gamma   90.00
#
_symmetry.space_group_name_H-M   'P 1'
#
loop_
_entity.id
_entity.type
_entity.pdbx_description
1 polymer ?
#
loop_
_entity_poly.entity_id
_entity_poly.type
_entity_poly.pdbx_seq_one_letter_code
_entity_poly.pdbx_strand_id
1 'polypeptide(L)'
;MEYNYTREWKQPHKVYAIGAINLSRFFSEGVKVSFLIGFGVIAGLVFGSWLLSLVFGITFLSNLFRQTWIVLIFFLSVGLWVLFSLSWDKKRFSSFLMGRFKATARGNTQTEHGHKVGFMETPFQFVDKRKKGRVYQWKPK
;
A
#
# COMPACT_ATOMS: atom_id res chain seq x y z
N MET A 1 -4.83 38.11 6.73
CA MET A 1 -3.66 37.32 7.17
C MET A 1 -3.77 35.98 6.50
N GLU A 2 -2.79 35.62 5.68
CA GLU A 2 -2.80 34.36 4.94
C GLU A 2 -2.34 33.24 5.89
N TYR A 3 -3.25 32.33 6.20
CA TYR A 3 -2.99 31.26 7.16
C TYR A 3 -1.98 30.27 6.58
N ASN A 4 -0.90 30.01 7.33
CA ASN A 4 0.07 28.98 6.96
C ASN A 4 -0.41 27.62 7.48
N TYR A 5 -1.21 26.95 6.64
CA TYR A 5 -1.79 25.63 6.93
C TYR A 5 -0.75 24.56 7.30
N THR A 6 0.49 24.68 6.81
CA THR A 6 1.57 23.75 7.14
C THR A 6 2.02 23.90 8.58
N ARG A 7 2.15 25.14 9.06
CA ARG A 7 2.62 25.47 10.43
C ARG A 7 1.53 25.23 11.47
N GLU A 8 0.28 25.55 11.14
CA GLU A 8 -0.83 25.53 12.09
C GLU A 8 -1.50 24.15 12.20
N TRP A 9 -1.58 23.39 11.11
CA TRP A 9 -2.34 22.13 11.07
C TRP A 9 -1.45 20.89 10.94
N LYS A 10 -0.12 21.06 10.88
CA LYS A 10 0.89 19.99 10.74
C LYS A 10 0.52 18.97 9.66
N GLN A 11 -0.07 19.44 8.56
CA GLN A 11 -0.52 18.53 7.52
C GLN A 11 0.70 17.85 6.87
N PRO A 12 0.75 16.50 6.84
CA PRO A 12 1.87 15.81 6.24
C PRO A 12 1.89 16.11 4.75
N HIS A 13 3.02 16.56 4.22
CA HIS A 13 3.19 16.73 2.78
C HIS A 13 3.15 15.35 2.11
N LYS A 14 2.26 15.18 1.14
CA LYS A 14 2.06 13.92 0.43
C LYS A 14 2.28 14.10 -1.06
N VAL A 15 2.91 13.11 -1.68
CA VAL A 15 3.17 13.04 -3.12
C VAL A 15 2.22 12.02 -3.73
N TYR A 16 1.45 12.47 -4.72
CA TYR A 16 0.43 11.65 -5.39
C TYR A 16 0.85 11.20 -6.79
N ALA A 17 1.75 11.95 -7.43
CA ALA A 17 2.33 11.63 -8.73
C ALA A 17 3.80 12.08 -8.78
N ILE A 18 4.64 11.31 -9.46
CA ILE A 18 6.02 11.69 -9.81
C ILE A 18 6.10 11.61 -11.34
N GLY A 19 6.08 12.78 -11.99
CA GLY A 19 6.03 12.87 -13.46
C GLY A 19 4.82 12.14 -14.03
N ALA A 20 5.05 11.20 -14.96
CA ALA A 20 4.00 10.36 -15.56
C ALA A 20 3.52 9.21 -14.66
N ILE A 21 4.20 8.93 -13.53
CA ILE A 21 3.87 7.81 -12.65
C ILE A 21 2.87 8.30 -11.60
N ASN A 22 1.62 7.83 -11.71
CA ASN A 22 0.60 8.04 -10.70
C ASN A 22 0.81 7.09 -9.51
N LEU A 23 1.52 7.56 -8.48
CA LEU A 23 1.68 6.84 -7.22
C LEU A 23 0.33 6.59 -6.54
N SER A 24 -0.67 7.43 -6.82
CA SER A 24 -2.05 7.26 -6.37
C SER A 24 -2.69 5.90 -6.72
N ARG A 25 -2.20 5.22 -7.77
CA ARG A 25 -2.67 3.88 -8.16
C ARG A 25 -2.31 2.81 -7.13
N PHE A 26 -1.14 2.93 -6.51
CA PHE A 26 -0.66 2.00 -5.48
C PHE A 26 -0.91 2.53 -4.07
N PHE A 27 -0.83 3.84 -3.90
CA PHE A 27 -1.01 4.56 -2.65
C PHE A 27 -2.11 5.61 -2.82
N SER A 28 -3.38 5.22 -2.65
CA SER A 28 -4.54 6.10 -2.81
C SER A 28 -4.47 7.38 -1.96
N GLU A 29 -3.73 7.32 -0.85
CA GLU A 29 -3.51 8.46 0.04
C GLU A 29 -2.29 9.31 -0.26
N GLY A 30 -1.48 8.94 -1.25
CA GLY A 30 -0.18 9.55 -1.52
C GLY A 30 0.90 9.11 -0.51
N VAL A 31 2.16 9.25 -0.92
CA VAL A 31 3.33 8.91 -0.09
C VAL A 31 3.78 10.14 0.69
N LYS A 32 3.98 10.05 2.01
CA LYS A 32 4.46 11.20 2.79
C LYS A 32 5.89 11.55 2.38
N VAL A 33 6.19 12.84 2.20
CA VAL A 33 7.52 13.34 1.84
C VAL A 33 8.58 12.93 2.89
N SER A 34 8.21 12.88 4.17
CA SER A 34 9.10 12.39 5.23
C SER A 34 9.59 10.96 4.99
N PHE A 35 8.77 10.09 4.38
CA PHE A 35 9.18 8.74 4.02
C PHE A 35 10.12 8.73 2.82
N LEU A 36 9.84 9.54 1.80
CA LEU A 36 10.73 9.70 0.65
C LEU A 36 12.13 10.15 1.09
N ILE A 37 12.19 11.14 1.99
CA ILE A 37 13.44 11.62 2.56
C ILE A 37 14.12 10.52 3.38
N GLY A 38 13.38 9.85 4.29
CA GLY A 38 13.94 8.77 5.10
C GLY A 38 14.49 7.61 4.28
N PHE A 39 13.78 7.19 3.24
CA PHE A 39 14.25 6.18 2.29
C PHE A 39 15.48 6.66 1.53
N GLY A 40 15.48 7.91 1.06
CA GLY A 40 16.63 8.51 0.37
C GLY A 40 17.88 8.56 1.25
N VAL A 41 17.74 8.88 2.53
CA VAL A 41 18.86 8.86 3.50
C VAL A 41 19.41 7.45 3.68
N ILE A 42 18.54 6.45 3.88
CA ILE A 42 18.97 5.05 4.04
C ILE A 42 19.66 4.55 2.77
N ALA A 43 19.07 4.79 1.59
CA ALA A 43 19.65 4.41 0.31
C ALA A 43 21.01 5.09 0.08
N GLY A 44 21.12 6.38 0.43
CA GLY A 44 22.36 7.14 0.36
C GLY A 44 23.45 6.58 1.28
N LEU A 45 23.12 6.18 2.52
CA LEU A 45 24.06 5.56 3.44
C LEU A 45 24.56 4.19 2.93
N VAL A 46 23.66 3.37 2.39
CA VAL A 46 24.02 2.07 1.81
C VAL A 46 24.93 2.26 0.59
N PHE A 47 24.57 3.18 -0.31
CA PHE A 47 25.38 3.47 -1.49
C PHE A 47 26.73 4.08 -1.14
N GLY A 48 26.76 5.02 -0.19
CA GLY A 48 27.98 5.64 0.31
C GLY A 48 28.91 4.65 0.98
N SER A 49 28.39 3.76 1.83
CA SER A 49 29.18 2.69 2.44
C SER A 49 29.74 1.73 1.39
N TRP A 50 28.95 1.34 0.40
CA TRP A 50 29.43 0.53 -0.73
C TRP A 50 30.58 1.20 -1.50
N LEU A 51 30.45 2.49 -1.86
CA LEU A 51 31.52 3.25 -2.52
C LEU A 51 32.79 3.33 -1.67
N LEU A 52 32.67 3.62 -0.38
CA LEU A 52 33.81 3.65 0.55
C LEU A 52 34.51 2.30 0.63
N SER A 53 33.76 1.20 0.60
CA SER A 53 34.31 -0.15 0.57
C SER A 53 35.21 -0.39 -0.63
N LEU A 54 34.80 0.12 -1.81
CA LEU A 54 35.56 -0.02 -3.05
C LEU A 54 36.82 0.85 -3.06
N VAL A 55 36.69 2.11 -2.62
CA VAL A 55 37.80 3.09 -2.65
C VAL A 55 38.86 2.76 -1.60
N PHE A 56 38.45 2.45 -0.37
CA PHE A 56 39.38 2.20 0.74
C PHE A 56 39.74 0.73 0.92
N GLY A 57 39.21 -0.17 0.08
CA GLY A 57 39.50 -1.60 0.14
C GLY A 57 39.10 -2.25 1.47
N ILE A 58 38.07 -1.72 2.14
CA ILE A 58 37.64 -2.22 3.46
C ILE A 58 37.11 -3.64 3.31
N THR A 59 37.90 -4.63 3.73
CA THR A 59 37.62 -6.06 3.52
C THR A 59 36.31 -6.49 4.16
N PHE A 60 35.96 -5.91 5.31
CA PHE A 60 34.71 -6.20 6.01
C PHE A 60 33.47 -5.79 5.21
N LEU A 61 33.38 -4.53 4.76
CA LEU A 61 32.26 -4.08 3.94
C LEU A 61 32.22 -4.83 2.61
N SER A 62 33.37 -5.07 1.99
CA SER A 62 33.45 -5.80 0.71
C SER A 62 32.89 -7.21 0.86
N ASN A 63 33.24 -7.92 1.94
CA ASN A 63 32.68 -9.23 2.24
C ASN A 63 31.17 -9.16 2.57
N LEU A 64 30.73 -8.12 3.29
CA LEU A 64 29.33 -7.92 3.63
C LEU A 64 28.44 -7.71 2.39
N PHE A 65 28.92 -6.94 1.40
CA PHE A 65 28.24 -6.76 0.12
C PHE A 65 28.36 -7.97 -0.81
N ARG A 66 29.43 -8.75 -0.71
CA ARG A 66 29.59 -10.01 -1.46
C ARG A 66 28.63 -11.10 -0.97
N GLN A 67 28.23 -11.02 0.30
CA GLN A 67 27.29 -11.92 0.93
C GLN A 67 25.83 -11.54 0.57
N THR A 68 25.40 -11.89 -0.64
CA THR A 68 24.12 -11.47 -1.24
C THR A 68 22.89 -11.71 -0.35
N TRP A 69 22.90 -12.77 0.48
CA TRP A 69 21.78 -13.06 1.37
C TRP A 69 21.62 -12.04 2.51
N ILE A 70 22.70 -11.47 3.04
CA ILE A 70 22.63 -10.41 4.07
C ILE A 70 22.01 -9.15 3.47
N VAL A 71 22.43 -8.80 2.26
CA VAL A 71 21.90 -7.66 1.50
C VAL A 71 20.41 -7.84 1.24
N LEU A 72 20.00 -9.04 0.82
CA LEU A 72 18.58 -9.40 0.63
C LEU A 72 17.75 -9.25 1.90
N ILE A 73 18.22 -9.79 3.03
CA ILE A 73 17.52 -9.66 4.32
C ILE A 73 17.41 -8.19 4.71
N PHE A 74 18.48 -7.41 4.56
CA PHE A 74 18.46 -5.99 4.88
C PHE A 74 17.40 -5.23 4.07
N PHE A 75 17.39 -5.40 2.74
CA PHE A 75 16.37 -4.75 1.89
C PHE A 75 14.96 -5.25 2.18
N LEU A 76 14.80 -6.54 2.51
CA LEU A 76 13.51 -7.10 2.89
C LEU A 76 13.01 -6.51 4.22
N SER A 77 13.88 -6.34 5.23
CA SER A 77 13.56 -5.68 6.49
C SER A 77 13.19 -4.22 6.30
N VAL A 78 13.96 -3.47 5.49
CA VAL A 78 13.64 -2.08 5.15
C VAL A 78 12.30 -2.01 4.38
N GLY A 79 12.07 -2.90 3.44
CA GLY A 79 10.82 -3.00 2.68
C GLY A 79 9.62 -3.27 3.58
N LEU A 80 9.73 -4.24 4.49
CA LEU A 80 8.70 -4.52 5.50
C LEU A 80 8.46 -3.30 6.40
N TRP A 81 9.52 -2.65 6.87
CA TRP A 81 9.37 -1.43 7.68
C TRP A 81 8.61 -0.34 6.92
N VAL A 82 8.95 -0.09 5.65
CA VAL A 82 8.22 0.88 4.80
C VAL A 82 6.75 0.47 4.64
N LEU A 83 6.49 -0.80 4.31
CA LEU A 83 5.13 -1.33 4.14
C LEU A 83 4.30 -1.15 5.42
N PHE A 84 4.83 -1.49 6.59
CA PHE A 84 4.09 -1.41 7.85
C PHE A 84 4.00 0.00 8.44
N SER A 85 4.92 0.89 8.11
CA SER A 85 4.93 2.29 8.57
C SER A 85 3.98 3.18 7.75
N LEU A 86 3.65 2.78 6.51
CA LEU A 86 2.66 3.44 5.68
C LEU A 86 1.23 3.17 6.19
N SER A 87 0.40 4.21 6.19
CA SER A 87 -1.05 4.08 6.37
C SER A 87 -1.67 3.78 5.02
N TRP A 88 -2.16 2.56 4.84
CA TRP A 88 -2.77 2.10 3.59
C TRP A 88 -4.28 2.30 3.67
N ASP A 89 -4.82 3.34 3.02
CA ASP A 89 -6.26 3.64 3.05
C ASP A 89 -6.80 3.76 4.49
N LYS A 90 -6.14 4.60 5.31
CA LYS A 90 -6.34 4.81 6.75
C LYS A 90 -6.26 3.54 7.61
N LYS A 91 -5.82 2.42 7.04
CA LYS A 91 -5.70 1.12 7.72
C LYS A 91 -4.24 0.73 7.85
N ARG A 92 -3.97 -0.15 8.82
CA ARG A 92 -2.67 -0.85 8.90
C ARG A 92 -2.52 -1.75 7.67
N PHE A 93 -1.28 -1.98 7.23
CA PHE A 93 -0.98 -2.80 6.06
C PHE A 93 -1.67 -4.18 6.11
N SER A 94 -1.65 -4.87 7.26
CA SER A 94 -2.32 -6.17 7.44
C SER A 94 -3.84 -6.10 7.20
N SER A 95 -4.51 -5.08 7.73
CA SER A 95 -5.93 -4.85 7.54
C SER A 95 -6.27 -4.48 6.09
N PHE A 96 -5.40 -3.70 5.44
CA PHE A 96 -5.53 -3.37 4.02
C PHE A 96 -5.40 -4.63 3.14
N LEU A 97 -4.37 -5.44 3.36
CA LEU A 97 -4.10 -6.66 2.60
C LEU A 97 -5.25 -7.66 2.75
N MET A 98 -5.72 -7.89 3.99
CA MET A 98 -6.87 -8.75 4.25
C MET A 98 -8.16 -8.22 3.59
N GLY A 99 -8.34 -6.90 3.54
CA GLY A 99 -9.43 -6.26 2.80
C GLY A 99 -9.35 -6.52 1.30
N ARG A 100 -8.16 -6.44 0.70
CA ARG A 100 -7.91 -6.75 -0.71
C ARG A 100 -8.13 -8.24 -1.01
N PHE A 101 -7.63 -9.15 -0.18
CA PHE A 101 -7.91 -10.58 -0.32
C PHE A 101 -9.41 -10.87 -0.28
N LYS A 102 -10.14 -10.27 0.66
CA LYS A 102 -11.60 -10.39 0.74
C LYS A 102 -12.30 -9.77 -0.47
N ALA A 103 -11.80 -8.66 -1.01
CA ALA A 103 -12.35 -8.03 -2.21
C ALA A 103 -12.13 -8.90 -3.45
N THR A 104 -10.92 -9.44 -3.65
CA THR A 104 -10.60 -10.39 -4.73
C THR A 104 -11.43 -11.66 -4.62
N ALA A 105 -11.57 -12.22 -3.42
CA ALA A 105 -12.43 -13.39 -3.17
C ALA A 105 -13.93 -13.11 -3.39
N ARG A 106 -14.35 -11.84 -3.36
CA ARG A 106 -15.73 -11.38 -3.54
C ARG A 106 -15.94 -10.69 -4.89
N GLY A 107 -15.08 -10.94 -5.88
CA GLY A 107 -14.93 -10.20 -7.13
C GLY A 107 -16.18 -9.90 -7.96
N ASN A 108 -17.37 -10.42 -7.61
CA ASN A 108 -18.65 -10.14 -8.26
C ASN A 108 -19.77 -9.63 -7.32
N THR A 109 -19.44 -9.16 -6.12
CA THR A 109 -20.42 -8.59 -5.19
C THR A 109 -20.05 -7.18 -4.81
N GLN A 110 -20.80 -6.20 -5.32
CA GLN A 110 -20.73 -4.82 -4.83
C GLN A 110 -21.61 -4.70 -3.59
N THR A 111 -21.26 -3.77 -2.70
CA THR A 111 -22.13 -3.44 -1.57
C THR A 111 -22.44 -1.95 -1.62
N GLU A 112 -23.67 -1.63 -2.01
CA GLU A 112 -24.21 -0.27 -1.93
C GLU A 112 -25.07 -0.19 -0.67
N HIS A 113 -24.83 0.84 0.16
CA HIS A 113 -25.62 1.12 1.37
C HIS A 113 -25.83 -0.07 2.33
N GLY A 114 -24.82 -0.95 2.47
CA GLY A 114 -24.89 -2.11 3.36
C GLY A 114 -25.62 -3.33 2.79
N HIS A 115 -26.10 -3.27 1.55
CA HIS A 115 -26.75 -4.39 0.86
C HIS A 115 -25.84 -4.98 -0.20
N LYS A 116 -25.83 -6.32 -0.33
CA LYS A 116 -25.12 -6.99 -1.43
C LYS A 116 -25.89 -6.75 -2.74
N VAL A 117 -25.26 -6.08 -3.68
CA VAL A 117 -25.75 -5.86 -5.03
C VAL A 117 -24.88 -6.70 -5.96
N GLY A 118 -25.49 -7.66 -6.65
CA GLY A 118 -24.80 -8.40 -7.71
C GLY A 118 -24.64 -7.50 -8.94
N PHE A 119 -23.63 -7.76 -9.76
CA PHE A 119 -23.59 -7.17 -11.11
C PHE A 119 -24.87 -7.58 -11.87
N MET A 120 -25.45 -6.65 -12.65
CA MET A 120 -26.65 -6.86 -13.47
C MET A 120 -26.59 -8.10 -14.36
N GLU A 121 -25.43 -8.70 -14.57
CA GLU A 121 -25.21 -9.87 -15.44
C GLU A 121 -25.18 -11.21 -14.68
N THR A 122 -25.24 -11.20 -13.35
CA THR A 122 -25.20 -12.43 -12.54
C THR A 122 -26.54 -12.67 -11.84
N PRO A 123 -27.23 -13.79 -12.10
CA PRO A 123 -28.50 -14.08 -11.45
C PRO A 123 -28.27 -14.30 -9.95
N PHE A 124 -28.81 -13.42 -9.12
CA PHE A 124 -28.77 -13.54 -7.67
C PHE A 124 -30.09 -14.12 -7.15
N GLN A 125 -29.99 -15.02 -6.17
CA GLN A 125 -31.13 -15.54 -5.43
C GLN A 125 -31.16 -14.88 -4.05
N PHE A 126 -32.22 -14.14 -3.75
CA PHE A 126 -32.48 -13.68 -2.38
C PHE A 126 -33.46 -14.63 -1.69
N VAL A 127 -33.08 -15.13 -0.52
CA VAL A 127 -34.00 -15.84 0.39
C VAL A 127 -34.54 -14.83 1.39
N ASP A 128 -35.75 -14.35 1.16
CA ASP A 128 -36.43 -13.45 2.10
C ASP A 128 -36.90 -14.25 3.34
N LYS A 129 -36.25 -14.00 4.48
CA LYS A 129 -36.59 -14.66 5.75
C LYS A 129 -37.96 -14.22 6.30
N ARG A 130 -38.53 -13.11 5.85
CA ARG A 130 -39.86 -12.62 6.30
C ARG A 130 -41.01 -13.20 5.48
N LYS A 131 -40.75 -13.70 4.27
CA LYS A 131 -41.75 -14.27 3.37
C LYS A 131 -41.41 -15.72 3.03
N LYS A 132 -41.52 -16.63 4.02
CA LYS A 132 -41.54 -18.10 3.88
C LYS A 132 -41.02 -18.63 2.53
N GLY A 133 -39.72 -18.50 2.28
CA GLY A 133 -39.04 -19.23 1.19
C GLY A 133 -39.37 -18.83 -0.25
N ARG A 134 -39.90 -17.63 -0.55
CA ARG A 134 -40.00 -17.20 -1.96
C ARG A 134 -38.63 -16.76 -2.48
N VAL A 135 -38.04 -17.59 -3.35
CA VAL A 135 -36.82 -17.30 -4.10
C VAL A 135 -37.21 -16.44 -5.30
N TYR A 136 -36.85 -15.15 -5.26
CA TYR A 136 -36.98 -14.28 -6.43
C TYR A 136 -35.73 -14.45 -7.28
N GLN A 137 -35.87 -15.10 -8.44
CA GLN A 137 -34.86 -15.08 -9.50
C GLN A 137 -35.12 -13.88 -10.39
N TRP A 138 -34.25 -12.89 -10.32
CA TRP A 138 -34.21 -11.85 -11.34
C TRP A 138 -33.32 -12.33 -12.48
N LYS A 139 -33.85 -12.38 -13.70
CA LYS A 139 -33.10 -12.63 -14.93
C LYS A 139 -32.95 -11.30 -15.67
N PRO A 140 -31.73 -10.87 -16.04
CA PRO A 140 -31.57 -9.79 -17.01
C PRO A 140 -32.16 -10.21 -18.36
N LYS A 141 -32.73 -9.24 -19.08
CA LYS A 141 -33.17 -9.41 -20.47
C LYS A 141 -31.98 -9.42 -21.41
#